data_AF-A0A383D1H9-F1
#
_entry.id   AF-A0A383D1H9-F1
#
_cell.length_a   1.000
_cell.length_b   1.000
_cell.length_c   1.000
_cell.angle_alpha   90.00
_cell.angle_beta   90.00
_cell.angle_gamma   90.00
#
_symmetry.space_group_name_H-M   'P 1'
#
loop_
_entity.id
_entity.type
_entity.pdbx_description
1 polymer ?
#
loop_
_entity_poly.entity_id
_entity_poly.type
_entity_poly.pdbx_seq_one_letter_code
_entity_poly.pdbx_strand_id
1 'polypeptide(L)'
;MGIAISLISDKENMMSIDFEFNQINYNDQLNLNNYKQYKFGFEYLTQMGTPIRGGLMYRTAYIPIMTPVSMFTFGTGKTIGNMVIDAAVTYYVQSFSYPDLFPVEGDIRTDYDLVR
;
A
#
# COMPACT_ATOMS: atom_id res chain seq x y z
N MET A 1 -14.89 7.76 5.16
CA MET A 1 -15.31 8.34 3.86
C MET A 1 -14.28 7.96 2.82
N GLY A 2 -14.71 7.57 1.61
CA GLY A 2 -13.82 7.20 0.51
C GLY A 2 -14.20 7.92 -0.78
N ILE A 3 -13.20 8.27 -1.58
CA ILE A 3 -13.35 8.85 -2.92
C ILE A 3 -12.45 8.05 -3.85
N ALA A 4 -12.99 7.62 -4.99
CA ALA A 4 -12.25 6.94 -6.05
C ALA A 4 -12.47 7.67 -7.37
N ILE A 5 -11.40 7.86 -8.14
CA ILE A 5 -11.42 8.48 -9.47
C ILE A 5 -10.63 7.57 -10.40
N SER A 6 -11.24 7.21 -11.52
CA SER A 6 -10.63 6.40 -12.57
C SER A 6 -10.65 7.18 -13.87
N LEU A 7 -9.49 7.28 -14.52
CA LEU A 7 -9.30 7.89 -15.82
C LEU A 7 -8.93 6.78 -16.79
N ILE A 8 -9.76 6.57 -17.81
CA ILE A 8 -9.56 5.53 -18.82
C ILE A 8 -9.34 6.23 -20.16
N SER A 9 -8.35 5.79 -20.92
CA SER A 9 -8.05 6.36 -22.23
C SER A 9 -9.09 5.94 -23.28
N ASP A 10 -9.63 6.92 -24.01
CA ASP A 10 -10.64 6.72 -25.05
C ASP A 10 -10.12 5.91 -26.27
N LYS A 11 -8.80 5.85 -26.49
CA LYS A 11 -8.21 5.04 -27.55
C LYS A 11 -7.91 3.64 -27.03
N GLU A 12 -8.77 2.69 -27.41
CA GLU A 12 -8.63 1.24 -27.21
C GLU A 12 -8.41 0.78 -25.74
N ASN A 13 -8.75 1.61 -24.74
CA ASN A 13 -8.48 1.34 -23.32
C ASN A 13 -7.01 0.96 -23.06
N MET A 14 -6.07 1.54 -23.80
CA MET A 14 -4.65 1.20 -23.67
C MET A 14 -4.06 1.61 -22.32
N MET A 15 -4.69 2.54 -21.61
CA MET A 15 -4.21 3.01 -20.32
C MET A 15 -5.37 3.33 -19.39
N SER A 16 -5.26 2.92 -18.14
CA SER A 16 -6.07 3.41 -17.03
C SER A 16 -5.18 3.97 -15.92
N ILE A 17 -5.69 4.99 -15.24
CA ILE A 17 -5.08 5.54 -14.04
C ILE A 17 -6.16 5.65 -12.98
N ASP A 18 -5.86 5.17 -11.79
CA ASP A 18 -6.78 5.06 -10.67
C ASP A 18 -6.20 5.77 -9.44
N PHE A 19 -7.01 6.63 -8.84
CA PHE A 19 -6.71 7.28 -7.57
C PHE A 19 -7.81 6.97 -6.58
N GLU A 20 -7.43 6.49 -5.39
CA GLU A 20 -8.37 6.18 -4.33
C GLU A 20 -7.88 6.79 -3.02
N PHE A 21 -8.75 7.53 -2.35
CA PHE A 21 -8.53 8.04 -1.01
C PHE A 21 -9.57 7.45 -0.07
N ASN A 22 -9.12 6.83 1.01
CA ASN A 22 -9.99 6.33 2.07
C ASN A 22 -9.57 6.90 3.41
N GLN A 23 -10.58 7.28 4.19
CA GLN A 23 -10.44 7.60 5.60
C GLN A 23 -11.33 6.67 6.42
N ILE A 24 -10.70 5.96 7.35
CA ILE A 24 -11.35 5.08 8.31
C ILE A 24 -11.25 5.72 9.68
N ASN A 25 -12.39 5.83 10.37
CA ASN A 25 -12.47 6.36 11.72
C ASN A 25 -12.84 5.22 12.67
N TYR A 26 -12.01 4.99 13.69
CA TYR A 26 -12.22 3.98 14.74
C TYR A 26 -12.87 4.55 16.01
N ASN A 27 -13.12 5.88 16.08
CA ASN A 27 -13.73 6.55 17.23
C ASN A 27 -13.11 6.14 18.58
N ASP A 28 -11.78 6.01 18.61
CA ASP A 28 -10.98 5.63 19.78
C ASP A 28 -11.34 4.27 20.41
N GLN A 29 -12.03 3.39 19.67
CA GLN A 29 -12.25 2.02 20.10
C GLN A 29 -10.95 1.21 19.95
N LEU A 30 -10.65 0.36 20.95
CA LEU A 30 -9.53 -0.58 20.94
C LEU A 30 -8.12 0.08 20.85
N ASN A 31 -7.95 1.32 21.30
CA ASN A 31 -6.69 2.09 21.22
C ASN A 31 -6.14 2.23 19.78
N LEU A 32 -7.03 2.22 18.78
CA LEU A 32 -6.67 2.39 17.38
C LEU A 32 -6.83 3.84 16.94
N ASN A 33 -5.82 4.35 16.25
CA ASN A 33 -5.88 5.68 15.64
C ASN A 33 -6.68 5.61 14.33
N ASN A 34 -7.43 6.67 14.05
CA ASN A 34 -8.00 6.90 12.73
C ASN A 34 -6.88 6.90 11.69
N TYR A 35 -7.10 6.25 10.54
CA TYR A 35 -6.09 6.20 9.49
C TYR A 35 -6.63 6.62 8.14
N LYS A 36 -5.71 7.11 7.33
CA LYS A 36 -5.91 7.53 5.95
C LYS A 36 -5.10 6.63 5.04
N GLN A 37 -5.68 6.30 3.90
CA GLN A 37 -5.07 5.48 2.89
C GLN A 37 -5.21 6.16 1.53
N TYR A 38 -4.09 6.30 0.86
CA TYR A 38 -3.98 6.87 -0.48
C TYR A 38 -3.49 5.75 -1.38
N LYS A 39 -4.21 5.48 -2.46
CA LYS A 39 -3.79 4.51 -3.48
C LYS A 39 -3.72 5.23 -4.81
N PHE A 40 -2.69 4.90 -5.54
CA PHE A 40 -2.48 5.25 -6.93
C PHE A 40 -2.23 3.96 -7.68
N GLY A 41 -2.91 3.77 -8.79
CA GLY A 41 -2.75 2.63 -9.68
C GLY A 41 -2.68 3.09 -11.12
N PHE A 42 -1.98 2.35 -11.95
CA PHE A 42 -2.08 2.47 -13.38
C PHE A 42 -2.06 1.09 -14.02
N GLU A 43 -2.77 0.96 -15.13
CA GLU A 43 -2.67 -0.17 -16.03
C GLU A 43 -2.33 0.35 -17.42
N TYR A 44 -1.41 -0.31 -18.10
CA TYR A 44 -1.07 -0.05 -19.49
C TYR A 44 -1.10 -1.35 -20.28
N LEU A 45 -1.93 -1.40 -21.31
CA LEU A 45 -2.01 -2.52 -22.24
C LEU A 45 -0.99 -2.33 -23.35
N THR A 46 -0.01 -3.23 -23.41
CA THR A 46 0.98 -3.24 -24.50
C THR A 46 0.34 -3.62 -25.83
N GLN A 47 1.02 -3.33 -26.94
CA GLN A 47 0.57 -3.71 -28.30
C GLN A 47 0.35 -5.22 -28.47
N MET A 48 0.96 -6.05 -27.63
CA MET A 48 0.78 -7.51 -27.62
C MET A 48 -0.38 -7.98 -26.72
N GLY A 49 -1.22 -7.06 -26.23
CA GLY A 49 -2.34 -7.37 -25.33
C GLY A 49 -1.90 -7.84 -23.93
N THR A 50 -0.64 -7.59 -23.55
CA THR A 50 -0.11 -7.92 -22.22
C THR A 50 -0.25 -6.70 -21.32
N PRO A 51 -1.11 -6.72 -20.27
CA PRO A 51 -1.21 -5.62 -19.31
C PRO A 51 0.04 -5.51 -18.44
N ILE A 52 0.48 -4.28 -18.21
CA ILE A 52 1.49 -3.88 -17.23
C ILE A 52 0.78 -3.03 -16.19
N ARG A 53 0.87 -3.43 -14.94
CA ARG A 53 0.19 -2.79 -13.81
C ARG A 53 1.21 -2.32 -12.81
N GLY A 54 1.01 -1.11 -12.30
CA GLY A 54 1.79 -0.58 -11.20
C GLY A 54 0.89 0.12 -10.20
N GLY A 55 1.27 0.08 -8.94
CA GLY A 55 0.52 0.71 -7.88
C GLY A 55 1.42 1.20 -6.75
N LEU A 56 1.03 2.31 -6.17
CA LEU A 56 1.60 2.85 -4.94
C LEU A 56 0.47 3.02 -3.94
N MET A 57 0.71 2.60 -2.71
CA MET A 57 -0.20 2.82 -1.62
C MET A 57 0.53 3.40 -0.43
N TYR A 58 0.00 4.48 0.13
CA TYR A 58 0.46 5.05 1.39
C TYR A 58 -0.65 4.96 2.43
N ARG A 59 -0.33 4.46 3.62
CA ARG A 59 -1.28 4.33 4.73
C ARG A 59 -0.66 4.88 6.00
N THR A 60 -1.37 5.80 6.66
CA THR A 60 -0.95 6.31 7.97
C THR A 60 -1.07 5.21 9.03
N ALA A 61 -0.31 5.34 10.12
CA ALA A 61 -0.35 4.37 11.20
C ALA A 61 -1.74 4.33 11.87
N TYR A 62 -2.26 3.12 12.09
CA TYR A 62 -3.50 2.88 12.84
C TYR A 62 -3.23 2.34 14.25
N ILE A 63 -2.00 1.90 14.53
CA ILE A 63 -1.52 1.54 15.87
C ILE A 63 -0.47 2.59 16.28
N PRO A 64 -0.55 3.17 17.49
CA PRO A 64 0.35 4.25 17.91
C PRO A 64 1.86 3.96 17.83
N ILE A 65 2.27 2.71 18.02
CA ILE A 65 3.70 2.31 17.99
C ILE A 65 4.24 2.01 16.58
N MET A 66 3.37 1.98 15.56
CA MET A 66 3.75 1.66 14.19
C MET A 66 3.98 2.92 13.38
N THR A 67 4.93 2.89 12.43
CA THR A 67 5.06 3.96 11.45
C THR A 67 4.06 3.78 10.30
N PRO A 68 3.80 4.85 9.52
CA PRO A 68 3.10 4.72 8.25
C PRO A 68 3.73 3.67 7.33
N VAL A 69 2.92 3.09 6.44
CA VAL A 69 3.32 2.06 5.49
C VAL A 69 3.22 2.58 4.07
N SER A 70 4.28 2.37 3.31
CA SER A 70 4.28 2.54 1.86
C SER A 70 4.35 1.17 1.19
N MET A 71 3.50 0.91 0.22
CA MET A 71 3.49 -0.33 -0.56
C MET A 71 3.65 -0.02 -2.03
N PHE A 72 4.49 -0.78 -2.70
CA PHE A 72 4.69 -0.71 -4.13
C PHE A 72 4.28 -2.04 -4.74
N THR A 73 3.36 -2.03 -5.69
CA THR A 73 2.88 -3.23 -6.37
C THR A 73 3.19 -3.12 -7.84
N PHE A 74 3.71 -4.20 -8.42
CA PHE A 74 3.90 -4.34 -9.86
C PHE A 74 3.26 -5.65 -10.29
N GLY A 75 2.61 -5.65 -11.45
CA GLY A 75 1.97 -6.85 -11.95
C GLY A 75 1.85 -6.87 -13.46
N THR A 76 1.63 -8.05 -13.99
CA THR A 76 1.37 -8.28 -15.40
C THR A 76 0.43 -9.46 -15.56
N GLY A 77 -0.14 -9.60 -16.74
CA GLY A 77 -0.97 -10.73 -17.07
C GLY A 77 -0.93 -11.03 -18.55
N LYS A 78 -1.41 -12.21 -18.94
CA LYS A 78 -1.57 -12.59 -20.33
C LYS A 78 -2.70 -13.58 -20.50
N THR A 79 -3.45 -13.40 -21.59
CA THR A 79 -4.49 -14.33 -22.02
C THR A 79 -3.97 -15.17 -23.18
N ILE A 80 -4.05 -16.50 -23.07
CA ILE A 80 -3.66 -17.46 -24.10
C ILE A 80 -4.85 -18.40 -24.33
N GLY A 81 -5.62 -18.16 -25.40
CA GLY A 81 -6.87 -18.87 -25.65
C GLY A 81 -7.88 -18.63 -24.53
N ASN A 82 -8.30 -19.69 -23.84
CA ASN A 82 -9.23 -19.62 -22.71
C ASN A 82 -8.51 -19.54 -21.35
N MET A 83 -7.18 -19.45 -21.32
CA MET A 83 -6.39 -19.39 -20.08
C MET A 83 -5.94 -17.95 -19.81
N VAL A 84 -6.15 -17.49 -18.58
CA VAL A 84 -5.66 -16.20 -18.07
C VAL A 84 -4.61 -16.48 -17.01
N ILE A 85 -3.44 -15.86 -17.16
CA ILE A 85 -2.33 -15.96 -16.20
C ILE A 85 -2.00 -14.55 -15.73
N ASP A 86 -2.03 -14.32 -14.43
CA ASP A 86 -1.63 -13.06 -13.79
C ASP A 86 -0.50 -13.31 -12.80
N ALA A 87 0.45 -12.38 -12.75
CA ALA A 87 1.56 -12.39 -11.81
C ALA A 87 1.72 -10.98 -11.21
N ALA A 88 1.88 -10.89 -9.90
CA ALA A 88 2.10 -9.63 -9.20
C ALA A 88 3.07 -9.79 -8.03
N VAL A 89 3.81 -8.72 -7.75
CA VAL A 89 4.74 -8.60 -6.63
C VAL A 89 4.43 -7.32 -5.89
N THR A 90 4.36 -7.40 -4.56
CA THR A 90 4.18 -6.24 -3.69
C THR A 90 5.33 -6.15 -2.71
N TYR A 91 5.94 -4.98 -2.64
CA TYR A 91 6.99 -4.63 -1.69
C TYR A 91 6.44 -3.69 -0.62
N TYR A 92 6.71 -4.00 0.65
CA TYR A 92 6.23 -3.23 1.80
C TYR A 92 7.40 -2.50 2.45
N VAL A 93 7.25 -1.20 2.63
CA VAL A 93 8.17 -0.36 3.40
C VAL A 93 7.43 0.09 4.65
N GLN A 94 7.82 -0.48 5.77
CA GLN A 94 7.25 -0.18 7.07
C GLN A 94 8.33 -0.29 8.14
N SER A 95 8.37 0.68 9.04
CA SER A 95 9.19 0.60 10.25
C SER A 95 8.31 0.35 11.47
N PHE A 96 8.90 -0.27 12.47
CA PHE A 96 8.27 -0.39 13.78
C PHE A 96 9.32 -0.15 14.86
N SER A 97 8.86 0.42 15.97
CA SER A 97 9.66 0.67 17.14
C SER A 97 9.31 -0.35 18.22
N TYR A 98 10.30 -0.96 18.87
CA TYR A 98 10.07 -1.90 19.96
C TYR A 98 10.90 -1.53 21.19
N PRO A 99 10.37 -1.76 22.42
CA PRO A 99 11.12 -1.49 23.64
C PRO A 99 12.29 -2.45 23.75
N ASP A 100 13.44 -1.99 24.23
CA ASP A 100 14.63 -2.82 24.38
C ASP A 100 14.30 -4.17 25.04
N LEU A 101 14.69 -5.27 24.38
CA LEU A 101 14.43 -6.62 24.84
C LEU A 101 15.36 -7.03 25.98
N PHE A 102 16.47 -6.31 26.18
CA PHE A 102 17.46 -6.59 27.22
C PHE A 102 17.79 -5.32 28.03
N PRO A 103 16.82 -4.80 28.80
CA PRO A 103 17.05 -3.62 29.62
C PRO A 103 18.16 -3.92 30.64
N VAL A 104 19.21 -3.09 30.66
CA VAL A 104 20.29 -3.18 31.64
C VAL A 104 19.85 -2.50 32.93
N GLU A 105 20.05 -3.16 34.07
CA GLU A 105 19.64 -2.65 35.37
C GLU A 105 20.33 -1.31 35.68
N GLY A 106 19.53 -0.25 35.82
CA GLY A 106 20.02 1.13 36.03
C GLY A 106 20.13 1.99 34.75
N ASP A 107 19.89 1.45 33.56
CA ASP A 107 19.83 2.22 32.31
C ASP A 107 18.42 2.78 32.09
N ILE A 108 18.29 4.12 32.04
CA ILE A 108 17.03 4.82 31.76
C ILE A 108 17.05 5.21 30.29
N ARG A 109 16.61 4.30 29.42
CA ARG A 109 16.42 4.62 27.99
C ARG A 109 15.01 5.16 27.76
N THR A 110 14.95 6.36 27.20
CA THR A 110 13.69 7.03 26.84
C THR A 110 13.28 6.76 25.39
N ASP A 111 14.13 6.10 24.61
CA ASP A 111 13.96 5.81 23.19
C ASP A 111 13.68 4.33 22.90
N TYR A 112 13.01 4.09 21.78
CA TYR A 112 12.67 2.75 21.28
C TYR A 112 13.61 2.38 20.12
N ASP A 113 13.99 1.11 20.02
CA ASP A 113 14.79 0.61 18.91
C ASP A 113 13.96 0.56 17.62
N LEU A 114 14.51 1.09 16.52
CA LEU A 114 13.84 1.15 15.22
C LEU A 114 14.31 0.03 14.28
N VAL A 115 13.36 -0.77 13.79
CA VAL A 115 13.58 -1.78 12.75
C VAL A 115 12.99 -1.28 11.43
N ARG A 116 13.72 -1.47 10.32
CA ARG A 116 13.31 -1.10 8.96
C ARG A 116 13.07 -2.32 8.09
#